data_AF-A0A6I7NHM0-F1
#
_entry.id   AF-A0A6I7NHM0-F1
#
_cell.length_a   1.000
_cell.length_b   1.000
_cell.length_c   1.000
_cell.angle_alpha   90.00
_cell.angle_beta   90.00
_cell.angle_gamma   90.00
#
_symmetry.space_group_name_H-M   'P 1'
#
loop_
_entity.id
_entity.type
_entity.pdbx_description
1 polymer ?
#
loop_
_entity_poly.entity_id
_entity_poly.type
_entity_poly.pdbx_seq_one_letter_code
_entity_poly.pdbx_strand_id
1 'polypeptide(L)'
;MKVLLTKLKNSEFLTAGERLRLKILLVLFFMFVFVGLTVPVSLFEDLSIGIAIVVPVTGLAMFFVSLLLLLFNKVRLAMHFSIYTFIAMTVYFVTGTSLIYGYFLIFITLTIIIFYQDIYTYIVYGGALTVYGVFYILFNGEQLMNIYEDNLALSNSTYIFILVAFYIVYLVYFILSDSMYESMQRKYMRYSKSNEHHRSCALKYHADIFDKNNLKHIFDDVSFQKAVSETAVFINAFMEEQPENIAEVVEFYFFLHKYELIEILNNPKLNTMTKQYAVELTPYLLMKENDFSSIWLEFIVQFKEGFKGQDMRYTSNLQDLFTNKSNKILALSIIYAYLRHEATQPDKWGRLERALSHDEIIEKFRLNTLESIISYEDVAFLISNQELFDKNLR
;
A
#
# COMPACT_ATOMS: atom_id res chain seq x y z
N MET A 1 -5.30 26.63 -11.02
CA MET A 1 -6.15 25.78 -11.87
C MET A 1 -5.36 24.80 -12.74
N LYS A 2 -4.43 25.25 -13.59
CA LYS A 2 -3.57 24.36 -14.42
C LYS A 2 -2.85 23.28 -13.60
N VAL A 3 -2.11 23.66 -12.55
CA VAL A 3 -1.41 22.72 -11.65
C VAL A 3 -2.35 21.69 -11.02
N LEU A 4 -3.59 22.09 -10.70
CA LEU A 4 -4.61 21.22 -10.09
C LEU A 4 -5.14 20.20 -11.10
N LEU A 5 -5.41 20.63 -12.34
CA LEU A 5 -5.81 19.78 -13.46
C LEU A 5 -4.70 18.79 -13.86
N THR A 6 -3.43 19.22 -13.86
CA THR A 6 -2.29 18.33 -14.15
C THR A 6 -2.10 17.28 -13.05
N LYS A 7 -2.26 17.66 -11.77
CA LYS A 7 -2.25 16.71 -10.65
C LYS A 7 -3.44 15.76 -10.66
N LEU A 8 -4.61 16.20 -11.12
CA LEU A 8 -5.78 15.35 -11.32
C LEU A 8 -5.55 14.31 -12.43
N LYS A 9 -4.95 14.74 -13.55
CA LYS A 9 -4.61 13.86 -14.68
C LYS A 9 -3.55 12.82 -14.31
N ASN A 10 -2.64 13.16 -13.41
CA ASN A 10 -1.55 12.29 -12.95
C ASN A 10 -1.81 11.71 -11.54
N SER A 11 -3.08 11.60 -11.13
CA SER A 11 -3.43 11.21 -9.74
C SER A 11 -2.97 9.81 -9.34
N GLU A 12 -2.66 8.97 -10.32
CA GLU A 12 -2.12 7.62 -10.13
C GLU A 12 -0.77 7.62 -9.41
N PHE A 13 0.04 8.66 -9.62
CA PHE A 13 1.38 8.81 -9.03
C PHE A 13 1.38 9.56 -7.70
N LEU A 14 0.22 9.98 -7.19
CA LEU A 14 0.11 10.71 -5.92
C LEU A 14 0.04 9.73 -4.75
N THR A 15 0.74 10.09 -3.67
CA THR A 15 0.65 9.38 -2.38
C THR A 15 -0.79 9.40 -1.84
N ALA A 16 -1.14 8.44 -0.98
CA ALA A 16 -2.51 8.35 -0.44
C ALA A 16 -2.97 9.64 0.26
N GLY A 17 -2.05 10.32 0.98
CA GLY A 17 -2.33 11.60 1.62
C GLY A 17 -2.57 12.76 0.64
N GLU A 18 -1.78 12.82 -0.43
CA GLU A 18 -1.96 13.84 -1.49
C GLU A 18 -3.22 13.62 -2.30
N ARG A 19 -3.56 12.36 -2.57
CA ARG A 19 -4.82 11.98 -3.23
C ARG A 19 -6.01 12.40 -2.38
N LEU A 20 -5.97 12.14 -1.08
CA LEU A 20 -7.01 12.57 -0.16
C LEU A 20 -7.13 14.10 -0.11
N ARG A 21 -6.01 14.82 -0.04
CA ARG A 21 -5.99 16.29 -0.08
C ARG A 21 -6.65 16.83 -1.34
N LEU A 22 -6.39 16.21 -2.49
CA LEU A 22 -6.98 16.58 -3.77
C LEU A 22 -8.50 16.30 -3.79
N LYS A 23 -8.94 15.16 -3.25
CA LYS A 23 -10.37 14.85 -3.07
C LYS A 23 -11.08 15.90 -2.21
N ILE A 24 -10.51 16.24 -1.06
CA ILE A 24 -11.09 17.25 -0.15
C ILE A 24 -11.15 18.60 -0.86
N LEU A 25 -10.11 19.01 -1.57
CA LEU A 25 -10.11 20.29 -2.27
C LEU A 25 -11.21 20.36 -3.34
N LEU A 26 -11.43 19.26 -4.07
CA LEU A 26 -12.53 19.15 -5.03
C LEU A 26 -13.91 19.23 -4.34
N VAL A 27 -14.08 18.52 -3.21
CA VAL A 27 -15.31 18.60 -2.41
C VAL A 27 -15.55 20.00 -1.85
N LEU A 28 -14.51 20.68 -1.38
CA LEU A 28 -14.58 22.07 -0.91
C LEU A 28 -14.92 23.04 -2.03
N PHE A 29 -14.43 22.81 -3.24
CA PHE A 29 -14.83 23.60 -4.40
C PHE A 29 -16.33 23.45 -4.69
N PHE A 30 -16.84 22.21 -4.72
CA PHE A 30 -18.28 21.97 -4.87
C PHE A 30 -19.09 22.58 -3.72
N MET A 31 -18.63 22.47 -2.47
CA MET A 31 -19.25 23.15 -1.34
C MET A 31 -19.28 24.66 -1.52
N PHE A 32 -18.19 25.27 -1.96
CA PHE A 32 -18.12 26.72 -2.13
C PHE A 32 -19.17 27.20 -3.12
N VAL A 33 -19.31 26.51 -4.26
CA VAL A 33 -20.36 26.78 -5.25
C VAL A 33 -21.74 26.55 -4.64
N PHE A 34 -21.93 25.43 -3.94
CA PHE A 34 -23.22 25.04 -3.37
C PHE A 34 -23.70 26.00 -2.27
N VAL A 35 -22.83 26.36 -1.32
CA VAL A 35 -23.11 27.34 -0.26
C VAL A 35 -23.32 28.74 -0.88
N GLY A 36 -22.51 29.13 -1.86
CA GLY A 36 -22.66 30.40 -2.57
C GLY A 36 -24.00 30.55 -3.29
N LEU A 37 -24.59 29.45 -3.76
CA LEU A 37 -25.93 29.43 -4.35
C LEU A 37 -27.05 29.33 -3.30
N THR A 38 -26.80 28.63 -2.18
CA THR A 38 -27.79 28.42 -1.12
C THR A 38 -28.07 29.69 -0.31
N VAL A 39 -27.03 30.45 0.07
CA VAL A 39 -27.17 31.61 0.97
C VAL A 39 -28.12 32.69 0.42
N PRO A 40 -28.07 33.07 -0.87
CA PRO A 40 -29.04 34.01 -1.43
C PRO A 40 -30.48 33.49 -1.35
N VAL A 41 -30.69 32.20 -1.63
CA VAL A 41 -32.03 31.57 -1.63
C VAL A 41 -32.63 31.52 -0.23
N SER A 42 -31.80 31.27 0.79
CA SER A 42 -32.23 31.23 2.20
C SER A 42 -32.86 32.52 2.72
N LEU A 43 -32.53 33.66 2.11
CA LEU A 43 -33.08 34.97 2.49
C LEU A 43 -34.50 35.20 1.97
N PHE A 44 -34.96 34.35 1.04
CA PHE A 44 -36.28 34.45 0.41
C PHE A 44 -37.26 33.37 0.90
N GLU A 45 -36.85 32.48 1.81
CA GLU A 45 -37.69 31.42 2.37
C GLU A 45 -38.21 31.78 3.77
N ASP A 46 -39.50 31.49 4.03
CA ASP A 46 -40.16 31.70 5.33
C ASP A 46 -39.77 30.61 6.35
N LEU A 47 -38.47 30.53 6.63
CA LEU A 47 -37.90 29.64 7.64
C LEU A 47 -37.90 30.30 9.03
N SER A 48 -38.01 29.48 10.07
CA SER A 48 -37.79 29.96 11.43
C SER A 48 -36.39 30.60 11.56
N ILE A 49 -36.31 31.77 12.19
CA ILE A 49 -35.07 32.60 12.30
C ILE A 49 -33.87 31.78 12.81
N GLY A 50 -34.12 30.82 13.70
CA GLY A 50 -33.11 29.90 14.21
C GLY A 50 -32.49 29.00 13.12
N ILE A 51 -33.31 28.40 12.25
CA ILE A 51 -32.84 27.49 11.19
C ILE A 51 -32.25 28.29 10.03
N ALA A 52 -32.88 29.42 9.66
CA ALA A 52 -32.46 30.28 8.56
C ALA A 52 -31.06 30.87 8.76
N ILE A 53 -30.67 31.17 10.01
CA ILE A 53 -29.38 31.83 10.31
C ILE A 53 -28.35 30.84 10.85
N VAL A 54 -28.72 29.97 11.80
CA VAL A 54 -27.73 29.12 12.49
C VAL A 54 -27.12 28.10 11.53
N VAL A 55 -27.90 27.48 10.63
CA VAL A 55 -27.38 26.40 9.79
C VAL A 55 -26.44 26.92 8.68
N PRO A 56 -26.75 28.00 7.95
CA PRO A 56 -25.80 28.58 7.00
C PRO A 56 -24.54 29.13 7.67
N VAL A 57 -24.66 29.76 8.84
CA VAL A 57 -23.49 30.28 9.58
C VAL A 57 -22.61 29.15 10.10
N THR A 58 -23.19 28.09 10.66
CA THR A 58 -22.42 26.91 11.10
C THR A 58 -21.80 26.17 9.91
N GLY A 59 -22.50 26.07 8.78
CA GLY A 59 -21.96 25.50 7.55
C GLY A 59 -20.78 26.30 6.97
N LEU A 60 -20.89 27.63 6.93
CA LEU A 60 -19.78 28.51 6.56
C LEU A 60 -18.59 28.38 7.53
N ALA A 61 -18.86 28.36 8.84
CA ALA A 61 -17.81 28.17 9.83
C ALA A 61 -17.08 26.83 9.65
N MET A 62 -17.80 25.73 9.45
CA MET A 62 -17.20 24.41 9.21
C MET A 62 -16.43 24.36 7.88
N PHE A 63 -16.91 25.04 6.83
CA PHE A 63 -16.16 25.22 5.58
C PHE A 63 -14.82 25.92 5.83
N PHE A 64 -14.80 27.06 6.53
CA PHE A 64 -13.55 27.75 6.85
C PHE A 64 -12.61 26.92 7.73
N VAL A 65 -13.15 26.19 8.72
CA VAL A 65 -12.37 25.26 9.54
C VAL A 65 -11.74 24.16 8.68
N SER A 66 -12.49 23.57 7.76
CA SER A 66 -11.97 22.53 6.86
C SER A 66 -10.85 23.06 5.94
N LEU A 67 -10.96 24.30 5.47
CA LEU A 67 -9.93 24.96 4.67
C LEU A 67 -8.67 25.25 5.49
N LEU A 68 -8.82 25.73 6.73
CA LEU A 68 -7.71 25.93 7.66
C LEU A 68 -6.99 24.61 7.98
N LEU A 69 -7.73 23.54 8.27
CA LEU A 69 -7.15 22.21 8.52
C LEU A 69 -6.36 21.68 7.32
N LEU A 70 -6.80 21.98 6.10
CA LEU A 70 -6.09 21.63 4.87
C LEU A 70 -4.78 22.43 4.73
N LEU A 71 -4.76 23.70 5.15
CA LEU A 71 -3.54 24.52 5.20
C LEU A 71 -2.54 24.00 6.24
N PHE A 72 -3.01 23.54 7.41
CA PHE A 72 -2.17 22.93 8.45
C PHE A 72 -1.82 21.45 8.21
N ASN A 73 -2.06 20.93 7.00
CA ASN A 73 -1.78 19.55 6.61
C ASN A 73 -2.50 18.47 7.47
N LYS A 74 -3.60 18.84 8.14
CA LYS A 74 -4.47 17.93 8.92
C LYS A 74 -5.56 17.36 8.01
N VAL A 75 -5.14 16.64 6.98
CA VAL A 75 -5.98 16.20 5.84
C VAL A 75 -7.17 15.34 6.29
N ARG A 76 -6.97 14.37 7.19
CA ARG A 76 -8.07 13.50 7.66
C ARG A 76 -9.14 14.26 8.45
N LEU A 77 -8.75 15.22 9.28
CA LEU A 77 -9.73 16.04 10.02
C LEU A 77 -10.51 16.96 9.07
N ALA A 78 -9.84 17.53 8.06
CA ALA A 78 -10.51 18.33 7.04
C ALA A 78 -11.61 17.53 6.29
N MET A 79 -11.37 16.23 6.04
CA MET A 79 -12.38 15.34 5.47
C MET A 79 -13.64 15.27 6.36
N HIS A 80 -13.51 14.97 7.65
CA HIS A 80 -14.65 14.88 8.56
C HIS A 80 -15.45 16.18 8.63
N PHE A 81 -14.78 17.34 8.72
CA PHE A 81 -15.47 18.65 8.72
C PHE A 81 -16.20 18.93 7.41
N SER A 82 -15.66 18.51 6.27
CA SER A 82 -16.38 18.63 4.99
C SER A 82 -17.64 17.77 4.95
N ILE A 83 -17.59 16.54 5.49
CA ILE A 83 -18.76 15.64 5.59
C ILE A 83 -19.80 16.24 6.53
N TYR A 84 -19.39 16.74 7.70
CA TYR A 84 -20.28 17.41 8.64
C TYR A 84 -20.97 18.62 8.02
N THR A 85 -20.26 19.36 7.18
CA THR A 85 -20.88 20.51 6.51
C THR A 85 -21.97 20.06 5.53
N PHE A 86 -21.74 19.02 4.73
CA PHE A 86 -22.79 18.49 3.85
C PHE A 86 -23.98 17.91 4.61
N ILE A 87 -23.74 17.24 5.74
CA ILE A 87 -24.83 16.76 6.60
C ILE A 87 -25.63 17.94 7.15
N ALA A 88 -24.97 18.99 7.66
CA ALA A 88 -25.65 20.19 8.15
C ALA A 88 -26.49 20.87 7.06
N MET A 89 -25.93 21.01 5.84
CA MET A 89 -26.66 21.54 4.69
C MET A 89 -27.84 20.62 4.29
N THR A 90 -27.67 19.31 4.34
CA THR A 90 -28.77 18.36 4.05
C THR A 90 -29.92 18.55 5.01
N VAL A 91 -29.64 18.68 6.32
CA VAL A 91 -30.66 18.94 7.35
C VAL A 91 -31.35 20.28 7.12
N TYR A 92 -30.60 21.33 6.74
CA TYR A 92 -31.18 22.64 6.40
C TYR A 92 -32.22 22.52 5.28
N PHE A 93 -31.84 21.95 4.15
CA PHE A 93 -32.72 21.86 2.98
C PHE A 93 -33.92 20.92 3.17
N VAL A 94 -33.75 19.86 3.97
CA VAL A 94 -34.82 18.98 4.41
C VAL A 94 -35.91 19.73 5.20
N THR A 95 -35.55 20.82 5.88
CA THR A 95 -36.50 21.61 6.69
C THR A 95 -37.03 22.87 6.02
N GLY A 96 -36.33 23.41 5.01
CA GLY A 96 -36.65 24.70 4.40
C GLY A 96 -37.22 24.70 2.99
N THR A 97 -36.94 23.66 2.21
CA THR A 97 -37.21 23.67 0.76
C THR A 97 -38.21 22.59 0.34
N SER A 98 -38.45 22.43 -0.96
CA SER A 98 -39.27 21.33 -1.47
C SER A 98 -38.73 19.99 -0.95
N LEU A 99 -39.63 19.14 -0.46
CA LEU A 99 -39.25 17.90 0.20
C LEU A 99 -38.50 16.94 -0.75
N ILE A 100 -38.76 17.04 -2.06
CA ILE A 100 -38.03 16.31 -3.10
C ILE A 100 -36.54 16.73 -3.16
N TYR A 101 -36.23 18.02 -2.99
CA TYR A 101 -34.83 18.47 -2.96
C TYR A 101 -34.09 17.93 -1.73
N GLY A 102 -34.76 17.88 -0.58
CA GLY A 102 -34.23 17.21 0.62
C GLY A 102 -33.88 15.74 0.38
N TYR A 103 -34.74 15.02 -0.35
CA TYR A 103 -34.49 13.63 -0.74
C TYR A 103 -33.25 13.49 -1.65
N PHE A 104 -33.11 14.33 -2.68
CA PHE A 104 -31.92 14.31 -3.53
C PHE A 104 -30.63 14.67 -2.79
N LEU A 105 -30.70 15.57 -1.81
CA LEU A 105 -29.53 15.96 -1.01
C LEU A 105 -28.99 14.83 -0.14
N ILE A 106 -29.85 13.91 0.32
CA ILE A 106 -29.41 12.68 0.99
C ILE A 106 -28.49 11.87 0.06
N PHE A 107 -28.84 11.70 -1.22
CA PHE A 107 -27.99 10.98 -2.19
C PHE A 107 -26.72 11.72 -2.55
N ILE A 108 -26.78 13.06 -2.68
CA ILE A 108 -25.59 13.89 -2.94
C ILE A 108 -24.60 13.72 -1.78
N THR A 109 -25.07 13.81 -0.54
CA THR A 109 -24.22 13.64 0.64
C THR A 109 -23.68 12.22 0.77
N LEU A 110 -24.49 11.18 0.50
CA LEU A 110 -23.99 9.80 0.42
C LEU A 110 -22.91 9.64 -0.65
N THR A 111 -23.08 10.26 -1.81
CA THR A 111 -22.11 10.22 -2.91
C THR A 111 -20.79 10.89 -2.53
N ILE A 112 -20.83 11.98 -1.78
CA ILE A 112 -19.63 12.66 -1.26
C ILE A 112 -18.90 11.76 -0.24
N ILE A 113 -19.63 11.08 0.63
CA ILE A 113 -19.04 10.10 1.56
C ILE A 113 -18.38 8.95 0.78
N ILE A 114 -19.06 8.41 -0.24
CA ILE A 114 -18.51 7.36 -1.13
C ILE A 114 -17.25 7.84 -1.86
N PHE A 115 -17.23 9.09 -2.33
CA PHE A 115 -16.10 9.67 -3.07
C PHE A 115 -14.80 9.66 -2.25
N TYR A 116 -14.88 9.82 -0.92
CA TYR A 116 -13.72 9.73 -0.05
C TYR A 116 -13.08 8.34 -0.04
N GLN A 117 -13.83 7.30 -0.37
CA GLN A 117 -13.41 5.90 -0.39
C GLN A 117 -12.89 5.39 0.96
N ASP A 118 -13.54 5.79 2.06
CA ASP A 118 -13.18 5.36 3.42
C ASP A 118 -14.35 4.59 4.05
N ILE A 119 -14.13 3.29 4.28
CA ILE A 119 -15.14 2.36 4.79
C ILE A 119 -15.70 2.78 6.15
N TYR A 120 -14.88 3.32 7.05
CA TYR A 120 -15.33 3.74 8.38
C TYR A 120 -16.28 4.94 8.26
N THR A 121 -15.94 5.90 7.41
CA THR A 121 -16.80 7.07 7.17
C THR A 121 -18.12 6.67 6.52
N TYR A 122 -18.08 5.67 5.63
CA TYR A 122 -19.27 5.16 4.96
C TYR A 122 -20.22 4.43 5.91
N ILE A 123 -19.69 3.56 6.79
CA ILE A 123 -20.51 2.85 7.78
C ILE A 123 -21.11 3.83 8.79
N VAL A 124 -20.31 4.73 9.35
CA VAL A 124 -20.76 5.63 10.42
C VAL A 124 -21.66 6.74 9.89
N TYR A 125 -21.16 7.56 8.97
CA TYR A 125 -21.92 8.72 8.48
C TYR A 125 -22.93 8.33 7.41
N GLY A 126 -22.55 7.44 6.49
CA GLY A 126 -23.47 6.95 5.45
C GLY A 126 -24.61 6.13 6.05
N GLY A 127 -24.31 5.26 7.04
CA GLY A 127 -25.33 4.52 7.78
C GLY A 127 -26.28 5.44 8.54
N ALA A 128 -25.76 6.40 9.32
CA ALA A 128 -26.58 7.37 10.05
C ALA A 128 -27.47 8.21 9.11
N LEU A 129 -26.92 8.67 7.98
CA LEU A 129 -27.66 9.44 6.99
C LEU A 129 -28.75 8.61 6.29
N THR A 130 -28.49 7.34 6.02
CA THR A 130 -29.49 6.42 5.45
C THR A 130 -30.64 6.21 6.42
N VAL A 131 -30.36 5.99 7.71
CA VAL A 131 -31.38 5.89 8.76
C VAL A 131 -32.20 7.17 8.86
N TYR A 132 -31.54 8.33 8.88
CA TYR A 132 -32.22 9.63 8.86
C TYR A 132 -33.09 9.82 7.62
N GLY A 133 -32.61 9.41 6.45
CA GLY A 133 -33.36 9.46 5.20
C GLY A 133 -34.60 8.56 5.19
N VAL A 134 -34.54 7.37 5.80
CA VAL A 134 -35.72 6.51 5.99
C VAL A 134 -36.75 7.20 6.87
N PHE A 135 -36.34 7.79 8.00
CA PHE A 135 -37.25 8.57 8.84
C PHE A 135 -37.87 9.74 8.08
N TYR A 136 -37.06 10.46 7.31
CA TYR A 136 -37.53 11.58 6.51
C TYR A 136 -38.62 11.19 5.51
N ILE A 137 -38.47 10.07 4.81
CA ILE A 137 -39.47 9.55 3.86
C ILE A 137 -40.74 9.09 4.59
N LEU A 138 -40.62 8.46 5.75
CA LEU A 138 -41.78 8.01 6.52
C LEU A 138 -42.65 9.17 7.01
N PHE A 139 -42.05 10.29 7.41
CA PHE A 139 -42.79 11.46 7.91
C PHE A 139 -43.28 12.39 6.80
N ASN A 140 -42.57 12.48 5.68
CA ASN A 140 -42.86 13.45 4.62
C ASN A 140 -43.30 12.80 3.28
N GLY A 141 -43.52 11.49 3.28
CA GLY A 141 -43.86 10.70 2.09
C GLY A 141 -45.08 11.18 1.31
N GLU A 142 -46.11 11.67 2.03
CA GLU A 142 -47.32 12.25 1.43
C GLU A 142 -47.06 13.50 0.59
N GLN A 143 -46.07 14.29 0.98
CA GLN A 143 -45.74 15.57 0.34
C GLN A 143 -44.57 15.44 -0.65
N LEU A 144 -43.82 14.33 -0.61
CA LEU A 144 -42.87 13.95 -1.66
C LEU A 144 -43.59 13.66 -2.99
N MET A 145 -44.88 13.35 -2.94
CA MET A 145 -45.72 13.09 -4.11
C MET A 145 -46.59 14.30 -4.42
N ASN A 146 -46.52 14.80 -5.66
CA ASN A 146 -47.58 15.65 -6.20
C ASN A 146 -48.82 14.77 -6.47
N ILE A 147 -49.66 14.50 -5.47
CA ILE A 147 -51.11 14.14 -5.47
C ILE A 147 -51.62 13.03 -6.45
N TYR A 148 -50.82 12.46 -7.36
CA TYR A 148 -51.30 11.76 -8.55
C TYR A 148 -51.10 10.23 -8.61
N GLU A 149 -50.69 9.55 -7.53
CA GLU A 149 -50.74 8.08 -7.50
C GLU A 149 -51.59 7.57 -6.33
N ASP A 150 -52.55 6.69 -6.65
CA ASP A 150 -53.56 6.14 -5.73
C ASP A 150 -52.99 5.23 -4.61
N ASN A 151 -51.66 5.08 -4.49
CA ASN A 151 -51.05 4.17 -3.50
C ASN A 151 -49.79 4.74 -2.83
N LEU A 152 -50.02 5.61 -1.86
CA LEU A 152 -49.00 6.21 -0.99
C LEU A 152 -48.03 5.18 -0.38
N ALA A 153 -48.56 4.03 0.06
CA ALA A 153 -47.76 3.01 0.73
C ALA A 153 -46.74 2.36 -0.22
N LEU A 154 -47.12 2.15 -1.48
CA LEU A 154 -46.24 1.60 -2.49
C LEU A 154 -45.11 2.58 -2.83
N SER A 155 -45.43 3.86 -3.00
CA SER A 155 -44.47 4.90 -3.38
C SER A 155 -43.44 5.18 -2.28
N ASN A 156 -43.88 5.34 -1.02
CA ASN A 156 -42.97 5.48 0.12
C ASN A 156 -42.02 4.27 0.24
N SER A 157 -42.55 3.06 0.00
CA SER A 157 -41.75 1.84 -0.02
C SER A 157 -40.72 1.85 -1.15
N THR A 158 -41.06 2.39 -2.33
CA THR A 158 -40.11 2.55 -3.44
C THR A 158 -38.98 3.51 -3.11
N TYR A 159 -39.27 4.68 -2.53
CA TYR A 159 -38.22 5.65 -2.15
C TYR A 159 -37.29 5.12 -1.06
N ILE A 160 -37.84 4.40 -0.06
CA ILE A 160 -37.04 3.72 0.97
C ILE A 160 -36.18 2.63 0.33
N PHE A 161 -36.76 1.81 -0.55
CA PHE A 161 -36.04 0.74 -1.23
C PHE A 161 -34.87 1.28 -2.03
N ILE A 162 -35.05 2.34 -2.83
CA ILE A 162 -33.97 2.96 -3.61
C ILE A 162 -32.84 3.44 -2.69
N LEU A 163 -33.17 4.12 -1.60
CA LEU A 163 -32.18 4.65 -0.65
C LEU A 163 -31.39 3.51 0.04
N VAL A 164 -32.09 2.50 0.53
CA VAL A 164 -31.46 1.35 1.21
C VAL A 164 -30.65 0.49 0.23
N ALA A 165 -31.17 0.26 -0.98
CA ALA A 165 -30.45 -0.48 -2.03
C ALA A 165 -29.17 0.26 -2.45
N PHE A 166 -29.25 1.59 -2.61
CA PHE A 166 -28.07 2.42 -2.87
C PHE A 166 -27.03 2.23 -1.76
N TYR A 167 -27.43 2.30 -0.50
CA TYR A 167 -26.51 2.09 0.62
C TYR A 167 -25.86 0.70 0.62
N ILE A 168 -26.65 -0.37 0.42
CA ILE A 168 -26.18 -1.76 0.45
C ILE A 168 -25.22 -2.06 -0.70
N VAL A 169 -25.52 -1.61 -1.92
CA VAL A 169 -24.67 -1.86 -3.10
C VAL A 169 -23.27 -1.29 -2.88
N TYR A 170 -23.17 -0.06 -2.38
CA TYR A 170 -21.88 0.55 -2.09
C TYR A 170 -21.20 -0.04 -0.85
N LEU A 171 -21.97 -0.53 0.14
CA LEU A 171 -21.39 -1.26 1.27
C LEU A 171 -20.66 -2.53 0.80
N VAL A 172 -21.30 -3.31 -0.09
CA VAL A 172 -20.69 -4.51 -0.68
C VAL A 172 -19.44 -4.13 -1.49
N TYR A 173 -19.51 -3.06 -2.29
CA TYR A 173 -18.36 -2.54 -3.02
C TYR A 173 -17.17 -2.22 -2.10
N PHE A 174 -17.42 -1.54 -0.98
CA PHE A 174 -16.37 -1.22 -0.01
C PHE A 174 -15.74 -2.45 0.63
N ILE A 175 -16.55 -3.43 1.04
CA ILE A 175 -16.06 -4.68 1.64
C ILE A 175 -15.20 -5.46 0.64
N LEU A 176 -15.63 -5.57 -0.62
CA LEU A 176 -14.87 -6.24 -1.67
C LEU A 176 -13.55 -5.52 -1.97
N SER A 177 -13.60 -4.19 -2.08
CA SER A 177 -12.41 -3.38 -2.35
C SER A 177 -11.38 -3.51 -1.23
N ASP A 178 -11.79 -3.47 0.03
CA ASP A 178 -10.89 -3.58 1.18
C ASP A 178 -10.27 -4.97 1.28
N SER A 179 -11.07 -6.02 1.09
CA SER A 179 -10.60 -7.41 1.03
C SER A 179 -9.59 -7.64 -0.10
N MET A 180 -9.85 -7.08 -1.29
CA MET A 180 -8.91 -7.14 -2.41
C MET A 180 -7.61 -6.41 -2.10
N TYR A 181 -7.69 -5.21 -1.50
CA TYR A 181 -6.51 -4.44 -1.13
C TYR A 181 -5.66 -5.17 -0.09
N GLU A 182 -6.27 -5.74 0.94
CA GLU A 182 -5.56 -6.54 1.95
C GLU A 182 -4.91 -7.80 1.34
N SER A 183 -5.62 -8.48 0.45
CA SER A 183 -5.09 -9.64 -0.29
C SER A 183 -3.90 -9.26 -1.16
N MET A 184 -4.01 -8.18 -1.95
CA MET A 184 -2.92 -7.67 -2.78
C MET A 184 -1.72 -7.24 -1.95
N GLN A 185 -1.94 -6.52 -0.85
CA GLN A 185 -0.87 -6.08 0.05
C GLN A 185 -0.15 -7.29 0.66
N ARG A 186 -0.88 -8.31 1.13
CA ARG A 186 -0.27 -9.55 1.65
C ARG A 186 0.56 -10.26 0.58
N LYS A 187 0.06 -10.37 -0.65
CA LYS A 187 0.80 -10.95 -1.78
C LYS A 187 2.06 -10.15 -2.09
N TYR A 188 1.95 -8.83 -2.18
CA TYR A 188 3.07 -7.93 -2.41
C TYR A 188 4.16 -8.09 -1.35
N MET A 189 3.79 -8.09 -0.05
CA MET A 189 4.76 -8.28 1.03
C MET A 189 5.46 -9.65 0.95
N ARG A 190 4.73 -10.72 0.59
CA ARG A 190 5.33 -12.04 0.37
C ARG A 190 6.31 -12.05 -0.79
N TYR A 191 5.93 -11.49 -1.94
CA TYR A 191 6.81 -11.41 -3.12
C TYR A 191 8.02 -10.52 -2.87
N SER A 192 7.84 -9.37 -2.21
CA SER A 192 8.94 -8.49 -1.82
C SER A 192 9.98 -9.21 -0.98
N LYS A 193 9.53 -9.97 0.03
CA LYS A 193 10.44 -10.76 0.89
C LYS A 193 11.13 -11.90 0.13
N SER A 194 10.40 -12.56 -0.78
CA SER A 194 10.97 -13.61 -1.64
C SER A 194 12.02 -13.03 -2.60
N ASN A 195 11.74 -11.89 -3.23
CA ASN A 195 12.64 -11.20 -4.13
C ASN A 195 13.90 -10.73 -3.40
N GLU A 196 13.77 -10.18 -2.19
CA GLU A 196 14.90 -9.82 -1.35
C GLU A 196 15.80 -11.03 -1.06
N HIS A 197 15.22 -12.17 -0.72
CA HIS A 197 15.97 -13.40 -0.50
C HIS A 197 16.69 -13.87 -1.78
N HIS A 198 15.98 -13.96 -2.90
CA HIS A 198 16.58 -14.35 -4.19
C HIS A 198 17.67 -13.38 -4.64
N ARG A 199 17.49 -12.09 -4.39
CA ARG A 199 18.48 -11.04 -4.66
C ARG A 199 19.75 -11.25 -3.85
N SER A 200 19.64 -11.46 -2.54
CA SER A 200 20.78 -11.79 -1.67
C SER A 200 21.53 -13.03 -2.19
N CYS A 201 20.79 -14.08 -2.54
CA CYS A 201 21.39 -15.29 -3.10
C CYS A 201 22.10 -15.02 -4.44
N ALA A 202 21.48 -14.27 -5.35
CA ALA A 202 22.07 -13.94 -6.65
C ALA A 202 23.36 -13.12 -6.50
N LEU A 203 23.40 -12.15 -5.59
CA LEU A 203 24.59 -11.35 -5.31
C LEU A 203 25.71 -12.20 -4.70
N LYS A 204 25.38 -13.12 -3.79
CA LYS A 204 26.35 -14.06 -3.21
C LYS A 204 26.92 -15.02 -4.25
N TYR A 205 26.06 -15.62 -5.08
CA TYR A 205 26.53 -16.45 -6.19
C TYR A 205 27.40 -15.67 -7.18
N HIS A 206 27.06 -14.42 -7.46
CA HIS A 206 27.89 -13.56 -8.30
C HIS A 206 29.27 -13.34 -7.68
N ALA A 207 29.35 -13.02 -6.39
CA ALA A 207 30.63 -12.90 -5.67
C ALA A 207 31.44 -14.21 -5.73
N ASP A 208 30.83 -15.35 -5.41
CA ASP A 208 31.48 -16.66 -5.45
C ASP A 208 32.03 -17.02 -6.83
N ILE A 209 31.29 -16.72 -7.90
CA ILE A 209 31.71 -16.99 -9.29
C ILE A 209 32.90 -16.10 -9.66
N PHE A 210 32.91 -14.84 -9.23
CA PHE A 210 34.02 -13.93 -9.49
C PHE A 210 35.28 -14.39 -8.75
N ASP A 211 35.16 -14.76 -7.48
CA ASP A 211 36.27 -15.24 -6.67
C ASP A 211 36.84 -16.56 -7.22
N LYS A 212 35.99 -17.54 -7.54
CA LYS A 212 36.42 -18.85 -8.08
C LYS A 212 37.15 -18.72 -9.41
N ASN A 213 36.74 -17.78 -10.25
CA ASN A 213 37.32 -17.58 -11.58
C ASN A 213 38.41 -16.51 -11.62
N ASN A 214 38.80 -15.93 -10.47
CA ASN A 214 39.72 -14.80 -10.37
C ASN A 214 39.37 -13.64 -11.32
N LEU A 215 38.07 -13.36 -11.47
CA LEU A 215 37.58 -12.27 -12.30
C LEU A 215 37.68 -10.96 -11.53
N LYS A 216 38.10 -9.89 -12.21
CA LYS A 216 38.09 -8.54 -11.63
C LYS A 216 36.67 -7.99 -11.64
N HIS A 217 36.27 -7.37 -10.53
CA HIS A 217 35.00 -6.65 -10.48
C HIS A 217 35.04 -5.40 -11.38
N ILE A 218 33.87 -4.96 -11.84
CA ILE A 218 33.75 -3.80 -12.72
C ILE A 218 34.25 -2.50 -12.07
N PHE A 219 34.08 -2.38 -10.75
CA PHE A 219 34.59 -1.23 -9.98
C PHE A 219 36.11 -1.23 -9.83
N ASP A 220 36.81 -2.31 -10.20
CA ASP A 220 38.27 -2.38 -10.26
C ASP A 220 38.82 -2.12 -11.69
N ASP A 221 37.95 -1.98 -12.70
CA ASP A 221 38.35 -1.68 -14.06
C ASP A 221 38.70 -0.19 -14.20
N VAL A 222 39.95 0.09 -14.58
CA VAL A 222 40.48 1.45 -14.76
C VAL A 222 39.69 2.23 -15.82
N SER A 223 39.26 1.56 -16.89
CA SER A 223 38.49 2.19 -17.97
C SER A 223 37.11 2.62 -17.47
N PHE A 224 36.49 1.79 -16.64
CA PHE A 224 35.20 2.09 -16.02
C PHE A 224 35.32 3.24 -15.01
N GLN A 225 36.31 3.18 -14.11
CA GLN A 225 36.59 4.25 -13.15
C GLN A 225 36.82 5.59 -13.85
N LYS A 226 37.61 5.59 -14.94
CA LYS A 226 37.87 6.77 -15.75
C LYS A 226 36.60 7.31 -16.40
N ALA A 227 35.78 6.46 -16.99
CA ALA A 227 34.51 6.87 -17.61
C ALA A 227 33.55 7.49 -16.59
N VAL A 228 33.42 6.90 -15.40
CA VAL A 228 32.58 7.44 -14.31
C VAL A 228 33.11 8.80 -13.84
N SER A 229 34.42 8.93 -13.64
CA SER A 229 35.05 10.19 -13.24
C SER A 229 34.84 11.30 -14.28
N GLU A 230 35.13 11.04 -15.56
CA GLU A 230 34.93 12.00 -16.65
C GLU A 230 33.46 12.42 -16.78
N THR A 231 32.53 11.47 -16.64
CA THR A 231 31.10 11.76 -16.71
C THR A 231 30.64 12.61 -15.52
N ALA A 232 31.09 12.29 -14.30
CA ALA A 232 30.76 13.05 -13.11
C ALA A 232 31.30 14.48 -13.17
N VAL A 233 32.56 14.65 -13.59
CA VAL A 233 33.18 15.97 -13.81
C VAL A 233 32.42 16.76 -14.88
N PHE A 234 32.05 16.12 -15.98
CA PHE A 234 31.27 16.76 -17.04
C PHE A 234 29.89 17.23 -16.56
N ILE A 235 29.15 16.37 -15.84
CA ILE A 235 27.84 16.71 -15.28
C ILE A 235 27.99 17.86 -14.28
N ASN A 236 29.00 17.83 -13.42
CA ASN A 236 29.19 18.86 -12.41
C ASN A 236 29.56 20.21 -13.02
N ALA A 237 30.42 20.20 -14.05
CA ALA A 237 30.76 21.39 -14.82
C ALA A 237 29.54 21.96 -15.56
N PHE A 238 28.63 21.11 -16.06
CA PHE A 238 27.37 21.53 -16.67
C PHE A 238 26.41 22.19 -15.66
N MET A 239 26.47 21.79 -14.39
CA MET A 239 25.66 22.35 -13.29
C MET A 239 26.30 23.61 -12.66
N GLU A 240 27.37 24.14 -13.24
CA GLU A 240 28.15 25.30 -12.74
C GLU A 240 28.80 25.10 -11.35
N GLU A 241 29.04 23.85 -10.94
CA GLU A 241 29.72 23.52 -9.68
C GLU A 241 31.22 23.25 -9.88
N GLN A 242 32.02 23.33 -8.79
CA GLN A 242 33.47 23.13 -8.86
C GLN A 242 33.82 21.66 -9.24
N PRO A 243 34.54 21.43 -10.36
CA PRO A 243 34.82 20.10 -10.88
C PRO A 243 35.89 19.32 -10.08
N GLU A 244 36.73 19.99 -9.31
CA GLU A 244 37.79 19.34 -8.51
C GLU A 244 37.20 18.55 -7.33
N ASN A 245 36.16 19.10 -6.70
CA ASN A 245 35.50 18.47 -5.55
C ASN A 245 34.79 17.15 -5.94
N ILE A 246 34.23 17.06 -7.15
CA ILE A 246 33.53 15.84 -7.57
C ILE A 246 34.50 14.70 -7.89
N ALA A 247 35.69 15.00 -8.41
CA ALA A 247 36.69 13.99 -8.71
C ALA A 247 37.16 13.25 -7.44
N GLU A 248 37.42 13.99 -6.35
CA GLU A 248 37.76 13.41 -5.05
C GLU A 248 36.62 12.53 -4.49
N VAL A 249 35.37 12.94 -4.68
CA VAL A 249 34.20 12.15 -4.27
C VAL A 249 34.07 10.86 -5.09
N VAL A 250 34.36 10.89 -6.40
CA VAL A 250 34.36 9.69 -7.24
C VAL A 250 35.48 8.72 -6.83
N GLU A 251 36.68 9.21 -6.54
CA GLU A 251 37.75 8.36 -6.02
C GLU A 251 37.35 7.73 -4.67
N PHE A 252 36.75 8.52 -3.79
CA PHE A 252 36.24 8.04 -2.52
C PHE A 252 35.13 6.99 -2.70
N TYR A 253 34.23 7.16 -3.67
CA TYR A 253 33.22 6.16 -4.01
C TYR A 253 33.83 4.80 -4.40
N PHE A 254 34.87 4.78 -5.22
CA PHE A 254 35.56 3.52 -5.56
C PHE A 254 36.32 2.94 -4.38
N PHE A 255 36.89 3.78 -3.52
CA PHE A 255 37.51 3.35 -2.27
C PHE A 255 36.50 2.63 -1.35
N LEU A 256 35.26 3.11 -1.24
CA LEU A 256 34.20 2.49 -0.42
C LEU A 256 33.82 1.06 -0.84
N HIS A 257 34.14 0.63 -2.06
CA HIS A 257 33.89 -0.74 -2.49
C HIS A 257 34.80 -1.75 -1.79
N LYS A 258 35.99 -1.32 -1.33
CA LYS A 258 37.05 -2.17 -0.75
C LYS A 258 37.04 -2.26 0.76
N TYR A 259 36.26 -1.42 1.44
CA TYR A 259 36.23 -1.33 2.90
C TYR A 259 34.81 -1.46 3.45
N GLU A 260 34.69 -1.93 4.68
CA GLU A 260 33.40 -1.99 5.37
C GLU A 260 33.05 -0.63 5.98
N LEU A 261 31.79 -0.20 5.84
CA LEU A 261 31.31 1.09 6.36
C LEU A 261 31.56 1.25 7.87
N ILE A 262 31.40 0.16 8.62
CA ILE A 262 31.59 0.15 10.08
C ILE A 262 33.03 0.53 10.45
N GLU A 263 34.03 0.05 9.69
CA GLU A 263 35.43 0.38 9.92
C GLU A 263 35.72 1.87 9.66
N ILE A 264 35.09 2.43 8.64
CA ILE A 264 35.23 3.86 8.28
C ILE A 264 34.58 4.75 9.34
N LEU A 265 33.36 4.40 9.80
CA LEU A 265 32.65 5.18 10.81
C LEU A 265 33.35 5.17 12.17
N ASN A 266 33.95 4.04 12.54
CA ASN A 266 34.64 3.86 13.82
C ASN A 266 36.07 4.44 13.82
N ASN A 267 36.61 4.83 12.68
CA ASN A 267 37.95 5.41 12.61
C ASN A 267 37.97 6.83 13.22
N PRO A 268 38.71 7.09 14.31
CA PRO A 268 38.76 8.40 14.95
C PRO A 268 39.58 9.43 14.16
N LYS A 269 40.38 8.99 13.18
CA LYS A 269 41.22 9.88 12.35
C LYS A 269 40.48 10.51 11.17
N LEU A 270 39.31 9.99 10.80
CA LEU A 270 38.52 10.51 9.69
C LEU A 270 37.64 11.67 10.14
N ASN A 271 37.58 12.72 9.32
CA ASN A 271 36.75 13.88 9.59
C ASN A 271 35.25 13.55 9.46
N THR A 272 34.38 14.40 10.01
CA THR A 272 32.92 14.19 10.02
C THR A 272 32.33 14.18 8.61
N MET A 273 32.87 14.98 7.68
CA MET A 273 32.39 15.08 6.29
C MET A 273 32.61 13.78 5.51
N THR A 274 33.78 13.15 5.63
CA THR A 274 34.11 11.86 5.01
C THR A 274 33.19 10.76 5.54
N LYS A 275 32.84 10.80 6.82
CA LYS A 275 31.86 9.86 7.40
C LYS A 275 30.46 10.09 6.85
N GLN A 276 30.05 11.34 6.67
CA GLN A 276 28.76 11.68 6.03
C GLN A 276 28.71 11.19 4.58
N TYR A 277 29.73 11.48 3.78
CA TYR A 277 29.82 10.97 2.41
C TYR A 277 29.83 9.44 2.34
N ALA A 278 30.47 8.76 3.28
CA ALA A 278 30.45 7.30 3.33
C ALA A 278 29.02 6.76 3.52
N VAL A 279 28.23 7.38 4.40
CA VAL A 279 26.83 7.01 4.62
C VAL A 279 25.98 7.32 3.39
N GLU A 280 26.16 8.49 2.78
CA GLU A 280 25.40 8.92 1.60
C GLU A 280 25.68 8.06 0.36
N LEU A 281 26.93 7.61 0.18
CA LEU A 281 27.34 6.82 -0.99
C LEU A 281 27.07 5.31 -0.85
N THR A 282 26.99 4.78 0.37
CA THR A 282 26.79 3.35 0.64
C THR A 282 25.57 2.74 -0.09
N PRO A 283 24.40 3.40 -0.15
CA PRO A 283 23.24 2.91 -0.90
C PRO A 283 23.48 2.68 -2.40
N TYR A 284 24.53 3.30 -2.96
CA TYR A 284 24.86 3.29 -4.40
C TYR A 284 26.05 2.41 -4.77
N LEU A 285 26.61 1.65 -3.81
CA LEU A 285 27.71 0.73 -4.09
C LEU A 285 27.25 -0.37 -5.05
N LEU A 286 28.11 -0.72 -6.01
CA LEU A 286 27.82 -1.76 -6.99
C LEU A 286 27.94 -3.14 -6.35
N MET A 287 27.04 -4.04 -6.74
CA MET A 287 27.08 -5.47 -6.37
C MET A 287 27.09 -5.73 -4.86
N LYS A 288 26.48 -4.84 -4.07
CA LYS A 288 26.23 -5.03 -2.64
C LYS A 288 24.74 -5.19 -2.36
N GLU A 289 24.38 -5.72 -1.20
CA GLU A 289 22.98 -5.78 -0.75
C GLU A 289 22.48 -4.38 -0.38
N ASN A 290 22.11 -3.59 -1.40
CA ASN A 290 21.58 -2.23 -1.26
C ASN A 290 20.48 -1.93 -2.30
N ASP A 291 19.80 -0.80 -2.11
CA ASP A 291 18.68 -0.39 -2.95
C ASP A 291 19.07 -0.19 -4.42
N PHE A 292 20.28 0.30 -4.69
CA PHE A 292 20.74 0.49 -6.07
C PHE A 292 20.91 -0.84 -6.82
N SER A 293 21.57 -1.83 -6.21
CA SER A 293 21.71 -3.17 -6.78
C SER A 293 20.35 -3.87 -6.94
N SER A 294 19.40 -3.52 -6.07
CA SER A 294 18.02 -4.00 -6.14
C SER A 294 17.31 -3.50 -7.38
N ILE A 295 17.33 -2.19 -7.61
CA ILE A 295 16.74 -1.55 -8.79
C ILE A 295 17.40 -2.10 -10.06
N TRP A 296 18.72 -2.26 -10.05
CA TRP A 296 19.45 -2.79 -11.20
C TRP A 296 19.04 -4.24 -11.52
N LEU A 297 18.92 -5.11 -10.51
CA LEU A 297 18.46 -6.48 -10.72
C LEU A 297 16.99 -6.53 -11.15
N GLU A 298 16.11 -5.71 -10.58
CA GLU A 298 14.72 -5.58 -11.00
C GLU A 298 14.62 -5.15 -12.47
N PHE A 299 15.41 -4.16 -12.88
CA PHE A 299 15.48 -3.70 -14.26
C PHE A 299 15.93 -4.83 -15.19
N ILE A 300 16.99 -5.56 -14.86
CA ILE A 300 17.45 -6.71 -15.66
C ILE A 300 16.36 -7.77 -15.79
N VAL A 301 15.68 -8.08 -14.69
CA VAL A 301 14.61 -9.09 -14.67
C VAL A 301 13.43 -8.65 -15.53
N GLN A 302 13.14 -7.34 -15.65
CA GLN A 302 12.06 -6.81 -16.48
C GLN A 302 12.26 -7.10 -17.99
N PHE A 303 13.51 -7.17 -18.47
CA PHE A 303 13.81 -7.49 -19.88
C PHE A 303 14.03 -8.96 -20.16
N LYS A 304 14.13 -9.79 -19.12
CA LYS A 304 14.12 -11.23 -19.32
C LYS A 304 12.66 -11.65 -19.47
N GLU A 305 12.38 -12.52 -20.44
CA GLU A 305 11.12 -13.26 -20.38
C GLU A 305 11.11 -13.95 -19.01
N GLY A 306 10.21 -13.50 -18.13
CA GLY A 306 9.91 -14.26 -16.93
C GLY A 306 9.61 -15.68 -17.38
N PHE A 307 9.96 -16.68 -16.56
CA PHE A 307 9.53 -18.04 -16.83
C PHE A 307 8.05 -17.99 -17.20
N LYS A 308 7.69 -18.44 -18.43
CA LYS A 308 6.30 -18.54 -18.90
C LYS A 308 5.61 -19.57 -18.02
N GLY A 309 5.21 -19.13 -16.84
CA GLY A 309 4.57 -19.90 -15.81
C GLY A 309 3.11 -19.55 -15.85
N GLN A 310 2.29 -20.53 -16.23
CA GLN A 310 0.96 -20.68 -15.64
C GLN A 310 1.08 -20.40 -14.15
N ASP A 311 0.12 -19.65 -13.57
CA ASP A 311 0.16 -19.13 -12.19
C ASP A 311 0.50 -20.19 -11.11
N MET A 312 0.42 -21.48 -11.41
CA MET A 312 1.12 -22.55 -10.69
C MET A 312 1.59 -23.65 -11.66
N ARG A 313 2.84 -23.60 -12.15
CA ARG A 313 3.41 -24.70 -12.95
C ARG A 313 3.56 -26.00 -12.13
N TYR A 314 3.72 -25.86 -10.83
CA TYR A 314 3.90 -26.97 -9.89
C TYR A 314 3.00 -26.74 -8.68
N THR A 315 2.12 -27.70 -8.43
CA THR A 315 1.41 -27.81 -7.15
C THR A 315 2.44 -28.13 -6.07
N SER A 316 2.60 -27.25 -5.07
CA SER A 316 3.60 -27.46 -4.00
C SER A 316 3.07 -28.23 -2.80
N ASN A 317 1.74 -28.30 -2.65
CA ASN A 317 1.12 -28.97 -1.51
C ASN A 317 1.09 -30.49 -1.73
N LEU A 318 1.68 -31.24 -0.79
CA LEU A 318 1.66 -32.71 -0.78
C LEU A 318 0.24 -33.29 -0.83
N GLN A 319 -0.74 -32.58 -0.27
CA GLN A 319 -2.14 -32.99 -0.26
C GLN A 319 -2.77 -32.94 -1.65
N ASP A 320 -2.35 -31.99 -2.46
CA ASP A 320 -2.83 -31.80 -3.83
C ASP A 320 -2.00 -32.64 -4.83
N LEU A 321 -0.74 -32.94 -4.51
CA LEU A 321 0.15 -33.79 -5.31
C LEU A 321 -0.15 -35.29 -5.16
N PHE A 322 -0.50 -35.75 -3.96
CA PHE A 322 -0.66 -37.17 -3.66
C PHE A 322 -1.99 -37.44 -2.97
N THR A 323 -2.82 -38.27 -3.59
CA THR A 323 -4.09 -38.73 -2.98
C THR A 323 -3.88 -39.86 -1.98
N ASN A 324 -2.81 -40.65 -2.13
CA ASN A 324 -2.52 -41.80 -1.28
C ASN A 324 -1.62 -41.43 -0.09
N LYS A 325 -2.02 -41.83 1.12
CA LYS A 325 -1.29 -41.63 2.38
C LYS A 325 0.14 -42.17 2.32
N SER A 326 0.37 -43.33 1.69
CA SER A 326 1.72 -43.91 1.59
C SER A 326 2.67 -43.04 0.77
N ASN A 327 2.18 -42.42 -0.31
CA ASN A 327 2.99 -41.52 -1.14
C ASN A 327 3.31 -40.21 -0.42
N LYS A 328 2.37 -39.70 0.39
CA LYS A 328 2.62 -38.53 1.26
C LYS A 328 3.71 -38.82 2.28
N ILE A 329 3.65 -39.97 2.95
CA ILE A 329 4.68 -40.38 3.91
C ILE A 329 6.04 -40.52 3.22
N LEU A 330 6.08 -41.12 2.04
CA LEU A 330 7.33 -41.27 1.27
C LEU A 330 7.90 -39.90 0.85
N ALA A 331 7.04 -38.98 0.39
CA ALA A 331 7.45 -37.62 0.06
C ALA A 331 7.98 -36.86 1.28
N LEU A 332 7.33 -36.99 2.44
CA LEU A 332 7.81 -36.44 3.72
C LEU A 332 9.19 -37.00 4.08
N SER A 333 9.40 -38.31 3.93
CA SER A 333 10.68 -38.97 4.16
C SER A 333 11.78 -38.45 3.24
N ILE A 334 11.46 -38.22 1.95
CA ILE A 334 12.41 -37.63 0.99
C ILE A 334 12.76 -36.19 1.39
N ILE A 335 11.77 -35.37 1.74
CA ILE A 335 11.99 -33.98 2.16
C ILE A 335 12.88 -33.96 3.42
N TYR A 336 12.58 -34.81 4.39
CA TYR A 336 13.36 -34.94 5.61
C TYR A 336 14.81 -35.34 5.30
N ALA A 337 15.02 -36.39 4.49
CA ALA A 337 16.36 -36.84 4.10
C ALA A 337 17.13 -35.77 3.32
N TYR A 338 16.45 -35.05 2.42
CA TYR A 338 17.04 -33.93 1.68
C TYR A 338 17.55 -32.85 2.64
N LEU A 339 16.72 -32.38 3.58
CA LEU A 339 17.11 -31.37 4.57
C LEU A 339 18.25 -31.84 5.48
N ARG A 340 18.32 -33.15 5.74
CA ARG A 340 19.34 -33.77 6.59
C ARG A 340 20.71 -33.89 5.91
N HIS A 341 20.74 -34.06 4.60
CA HIS A 341 21.98 -34.31 3.85
C HIS A 341 22.49 -33.11 3.04
N GLU A 342 21.60 -32.19 2.64
CA GLU A 342 21.99 -31.08 1.76
C GLU A 342 22.50 -29.88 2.53
N ALA A 343 23.67 -29.39 2.11
CA ALA A 343 24.33 -28.22 2.67
C ALA A 343 23.59 -26.94 2.26
N THR A 344 22.58 -26.59 3.03
CA THR A 344 21.68 -25.46 2.75
C THR A 344 21.80 -24.32 3.77
N GLN A 345 22.55 -24.52 4.85
CA GLN A 345 22.71 -23.53 5.91
C GLN A 345 24.08 -22.87 5.84
N PRO A 346 24.15 -21.55 6.09
CA PRO A 346 25.42 -20.87 6.25
C PRO A 346 26.14 -21.40 7.49
N ASP A 347 27.43 -21.64 7.35
CA ASP A 347 28.34 -21.91 8.45
C ASP A 347 28.62 -20.63 9.24
N LYS A 348 29.48 -20.72 10.26
CA LYS A 348 29.85 -19.58 11.11
C LYS A 348 30.56 -18.45 10.35
N TRP A 349 30.98 -18.71 9.10
CA TRP A 349 31.67 -17.79 8.21
C TRP A 349 30.83 -17.41 6.99
N GLY A 350 29.53 -17.78 6.96
CA GLY A 350 28.59 -17.43 5.91
C GLY A 350 28.60 -18.34 4.68
N ARG A 351 29.36 -19.44 4.67
CA ARG A 351 29.45 -20.39 3.56
C ARG A 351 28.38 -21.48 3.67
N LEU A 352 27.71 -21.81 2.59
CA LEU A 352 26.65 -22.84 2.56
C LEU A 352 27.22 -24.27 2.58
N GLU A 353 27.82 -24.66 3.70
CA GLU A 353 28.46 -25.98 3.87
C GLU A 353 27.78 -26.84 4.95
N ARG A 354 26.78 -26.30 5.67
CA ARG A 354 26.13 -26.99 6.79
C ARG A 354 24.75 -27.55 6.42
N ALA A 355 24.50 -28.82 6.71
CA ALA A 355 23.17 -29.43 6.67
C ALA A 355 22.40 -29.20 7.99
N LEU A 356 21.07 -29.28 7.96
CA LEU A 356 20.25 -29.04 9.14
C LEU A 356 20.35 -30.18 10.16
N SER A 357 20.34 -29.83 11.45
CA SER A 357 20.21 -30.81 12.53
C SER A 357 18.78 -31.38 12.60
N HIS A 358 18.59 -32.55 13.22
CA HIS A 358 17.25 -33.11 13.43
C HIS A 358 16.34 -32.10 14.13
N ASP A 359 16.84 -31.49 15.20
CA ASP A 359 16.09 -30.50 15.99
C ASP A 359 15.74 -29.25 15.16
N GLU A 360 16.66 -28.76 14.33
CA GLU A 360 16.42 -27.63 13.43
C GLU A 360 15.38 -27.96 12.35
N ILE A 361 15.36 -29.21 11.86
CA ILE A 361 14.33 -29.68 10.93
C ILE A 361 12.98 -29.69 11.64
N ILE A 362 12.86 -30.36 12.79
CA ILE A 362 11.59 -30.43 13.55
C ILE A 362 11.07 -29.03 13.90
N GLU A 363 11.94 -28.10 14.27
CA GLU A 363 11.57 -26.72 14.55
C GLU A 363 11.00 -26.02 13.30
N LYS A 364 11.63 -26.17 12.13
CA LYS A 364 11.12 -25.63 10.86
C LYS A 364 9.76 -26.23 10.45
N PHE A 365 9.51 -27.49 10.77
CA PHE A 365 8.21 -28.12 10.56
C PHE A 365 7.14 -27.59 11.53
N ARG A 366 7.52 -27.18 12.75
CA ARG A 366 6.62 -26.60 13.76
C ARG A 366 6.32 -25.12 13.55
N LEU A 367 7.25 -24.34 13.00
CA LEU A 367 7.15 -22.87 12.89
C LEU A 367 6.22 -22.35 11.77
N ASN A 368 5.29 -23.17 11.27
CA ASN A 368 4.39 -22.84 10.16
C ASN A 368 5.09 -22.39 8.85
N THR A 369 6.42 -22.50 8.77
CA THR A 369 7.21 -22.11 7.59
C THR A 369 6.96 -22.98 6.36
N LEU A 370 6.31 -24.14 6.54
CA LEU A 370 6.02 -25.12 5.49
C LEU A 370 4.52 -25.34 5.24
N GLU A 371 3.63 -24.50 5.80
CA GLU A 371 2.16 -24.64 5.64
C GLU A 371 1.70 -24.64 4.17
N SER A 372 2.46 -24.03 3.27
CA SER A 372 2.17 -24.02 1.83
C SER A 372 2.58 -25.30 1.09
N ILE A 373 3.28 -26.22 1.77
CA ILE A 373 3.84 -27.45 1.19
C ILE A 373 3.27 -28.69 1.90
N ILE A 374 3.06 -28.61 3.21
CA ILE A 374 2.76 -29.75 4.08
C ILE A 374 1.54 -29.43 4.94
N SER A 375 0.59 -30.37 5.00
CA SER A 375 -0.62 -30.21 5.80
C SER A 375 -0.34 -30.37 7.30
N TYR A 376 -1.23 -29.84 8.14
CA TYR A 376 -1.13 -30.01 9.60
C TYR A 376 -1.11 -31.48 10.02
N GLU A 377 -1.87 -32.33 9.32
CA GLU A 377 -1.92 -33.78 9.57
C GLU A 377 -0.56 -34.45 9.29
N ASP A 378 0.12 -34.02 8.24
CA ASP A 378 1.44 -34.53 7.84
C ASP A 378 2.53 -34.10 8.83
N VAL A 379 2.48 -32.86 9.32
CA VAL A 379 3.37 -32.36 10.39
C VAL A 379 3.14 -33.12 11.69
N ALA A 380 1.88 -33.34 12.08
CA ALA A 380 1.55 -34.10 13.27
C ALA A 380 2.05 -35.55 13.18
N PHE A 381 1.97 -36.17 12.00
CA PHE A 381 2.52 -37.50 11.75
C PHE A 381 4.05 -37.53 11.91
N LEU A 382 4.77 -36.56 11.33
CA LEU A 382 6.22 -36.47 11.44
C LEU A 382 6.68 -36.29 12.90
N ILE A 383 6.04 -35.39 13.64
CA ILE A 383 6.36 -35.14 15.07
C ILE A 383 6.09 -36.40 15.91
N SER A 384 4.95 -37.07 15.68
CA SER A 384 4.60 -38.30 16.41
C SER A 384 5.54 -39.47 16.12
N ASN A 385 6.29 -39.42 15.01
CA ASN A 385 7.20 -40.47 14.58
C ASN A 385 8.65 -39.98 14.43
N GLN A 386 9.03 -38.86 15.05
CA GLN A 386 10.31 -38.19 14.84
C GLN A 386 11.53 -39.10 15.07
N GLU A 387 11.44 -40.01 16.06
CA GLU A 387 12.49 -40.98 16.36
C GLU A 387 12.70 -41.99 15.22
N LEU A 388 11.63 -42.36 14.50
CA LEU A 388 11.73 -43.26 13.35
C LEU A 388 12.37 -42.56 12.16
N PHE A 389 12.11 -41.27 11.97
CA PHE A 389 12.74 -40.47 10.92
C PHE A 389 14.24 -40.26 11.22
N ASP A 390 14.62 -39.85 12.43
CA ASP A 390 16.05 -39.66 12.76
C ASP A 390 16.83 -40.99 12.77
N LYS A 391 16.20 -42.10 13.14
CA LYS A 391 16.88 -43.40 13.17
C LYS A 391 17.11 -43.99 11.78
N ASN A 392 16.15 -43.83 10.85
CA ASN A 392 16.19 -44.54 9.56
C ASN A 392 16.58 -43.66 8.37
N LEU A 393 16.57 -42.33 8.51
CA LEU A 393 16.84 -41.36 7.45
C LEU A 393 17.96 -40.39 7.87
N ARG A 394 18.94 -40.89 8.62
CA ARG A 394 20.04 -40.13 9.19
C ARG A 394 21.12 -39.79 8.19
#